data_AF-A0A6J0KH25-F1
#
_entry.id   AF-A0A6J0KH25-F1
#
_cell.length_a   1.000
_cell.length_b   1.000
_cell.length_c   1.000
_cell.angle_alpha   90.00
_cell.angle_beta   90.00
_cell.angle_gamma   90.00
#
_symmetry.space_group_name_H-M   'P 1'
#
loop_
_entity.id
_entity.type
_entity.pdbx_description
1 polymer ?
#
loop_
_entity_poly.entity_id
_entity_poly.type
_entity_poly.pdbx_seq_one_letter_code
_entity_poly.pdbx_strand_id
1 'polypeptide(L)'
;MEIQTAEVANNPETEDTIESTKQNQPEEEVEHCYEQKQALEEEEEEDELRSMLLSDIGELPLSPPSATQVNFVSYFITDFTKPGHDQYIYRHANGLCVIGLAPTHVAFKDEGGITNIDFNVGKSDRSVLKVSGKRKKNAMRSESNTALCKVSTAKDSYIVRCCVKGSLLEVNERLINQPQLLNSSGRIYCDNHAKTCRLDQKQGVTDNLGGI
;
A
#
# COMPACT_ATOMS: atom_id res chain seq x y z
N MET A 1 0.18 -44.63 25.18
CA MET A 1 0.97 -45.55 24.35
C MET A 1 0.10 -45.95 23.18
N GLU A 2 0.66 -45.80 21.99
CA GLU A 2 0.32 -46.36 20.66
C GLU A 2 -0.32 -47.78 20.68
N ILE A 3 -1.04 -48.35 19.70
CA ILE A 3 -1.51 -48.08 18.32
C ILE A 3 -2.37 -49.32 17.87
N GLN A 4 -3.42 -49.14 17.02
CA GLN A 4 -4.06 -50.04 15.97
C GLN A 4 -4.62 -51.46 16.32
N THR A 5 -5.58 -52.12 15.61
CA THR A 5 -6.44 -51.91 14.39
C THR A 5 -7.58 -52.97 14.25
N ALA A 6 -8.58 -52.65 13.38
CA ALA A 6 -9.39 -53.49 12.44
C ALA A 6 -10.61 -54.33 12.92
N GLU A 7 -11.70 -54.61 12.17
CA GLU A 7 -12.37 -54.14 10.92
C GLU A 7 -13.73 -54.91 10.74
N VAL A 8 -14.61 -54.45 9.82
CA VAL A 8 -15.70 -55.11 9.03
C VAL A 8 -17.13 -55.36 9.60
N ALA A 9 -18.14 -54.85 8.87
CA ALA A 9 -19.55 -55.31 8.71
C ALA A 9 -20.16 -54.56 7.49
N ASN A 10 -21.20 -54.94 6.73
CA ASN A 10 -22.00 -56.13 6.43
C ASN A 10 -22.91 -55.76 5.21
N ASN A 11 -23.30 -56.73 4.38
CA ASN A 11 -24.39 -56.69 3.34
C ASN A 11 -25.80 -56.78 4.00
N PRO A 12 -26.99 -56.58 3.35
CA PRO A 12 -27.49 -57.37 2.18
C PRO A 12 -28.61 -56.80 1.22
N GLU A 13 -28.79 -57.49 0.06
CA GLU A 13 -30.01 -57.97 -0.70
C GLU A 13 -31.19 -57.01 -1.08
N THR A 14 -31.95 -57.07 -2.21
CA THR A 14 -32.36 -58.14 -3.18
C THR A 14 -33.10 -57.56 -4.43
N GLU A 15 -33.27 -58.38 -5.49
CA GLU A 15 -33.75 -58.12 -6.88
C GLU A 15 -35.24 -58.52 -7.20
N ASP A 16 -35.59 -58.41 -8.51
CA ASP A 16 -36.71 -58.95 -9.34
C ASP A 16 -37.83 -57.96 -9.74
N THR A 17 -38.38 -57.83 -10.97
CA THR A 17 -38.38 -58.62 -12.24
C THR A 17 -38.99 -57.82 -13.45
N ILE A 18 -38.47 -58.04 -14.68
CA ILE A 18 -39.09 -58.32 -16.03
C ILE A 18 -40.14 -57.38 -16.73
N GLU A 19 -39.67 -56.75 -17.83
CA GLU A 19 -40.07 -56.71 -19.28
C GLU A 19 -41.53 -56.66 -19.87
N SER A 20 -41.63 -55.84 -20.97
CA SER A 20 -42.57 -55.81 -22.14
C SER A 20 -43.71 -54.76 -22.10
N THR A 21 -43.96 -53.86 -23.08
CA THR A 21 -44.12 -54.07 -24.54
C THR A 21 -44.26 -52.72 -25.33
N LYS A 22 -43.51 -52.57 -26.45
CA LYS A 22 -43.79 -51.88 -27.76
C LYS A 22 -44.41 -50.45 -27.89
N GLN A 23 -43.65 -49.56 -28.59
CA GLN A 23 -43.94 -48.84 -29.87
C GLN A 23 -43.65 -47.31 -29.91
N ASN A 24 -42.86 -46.93 -30.94
CA ASN A 24 -42.76 -45.63 -31.66
C ASN A 24 -41.79 -44.53 -31.15
N GLN A 25 -41.12 -43.91 -32.15
CA GLN A 25 -40.38 -42.63 -32.20
C GLN A 25 -38.86 -42.63 -31.86
N PRO A 26 -37.97 -42.66 -32.89
CA PRO A 26 -36.56 -42.29 -32.73
C PRO A 26 -36.20 -40.90 -33.30
N GLU A 27 -37.15 -40.08 -33.76
CA GLU A 27 -36.86 -38.79 -34.42
C GLU A 27 -36.94 -37.59 -33.45
N GLU A 28 -37.89 -37.58 -32.51
CA GLU A 28 -38.03 -36.51 -31.51
C GLU A 28 -36.97 -36.57 -30.40
N GLU A 29 -36.58 -37.77 -29.96
CA GLU A 29 -35.50 -37.95 -28.97
C GLU A 29 -34.15 -37.49 -29.53
N VAL A 30 -33.97 -37.63 -30.85
CA VAL A 30 -32.73 -37.35 -31.54
C VAL A 30 -32.58 -35.85 -31.83
N GLU A 31 -33.65 -35.16 -32.25
CA GLU A 31 -33.71 -33.68 -32.30
C GLU A 31 -33.50 -33.03 -30.92
N HIS A 32 -34.18 -33.53 -29.90
CA HIS A 32 -34.03 -33.04 -28.53
C HIS A 32 -32.59 -33.19 -28.03
N CYS A 33 -31.89 -34.27 -28.38
CA CYS A 33 -30.48 -34.44 -28.05
C CYS A 33 -29.55 -33.47 -28.83
N TYR A 34 -29.91 -33.05 -30.04
CA TYR A 34 -29.13 -32.06 -30.80
C TYR A 34 -29.33 -30.65 -30.27
N GLU A 35 -30.57 -30.27 -29.96
CA GLU A 35 -30.90 -28.99 -29.32
C GLU A 35 -30.24 -28.89 -27.94
N GLN A 36 -30.27 -29.96 -27.14
CA GLN A 36 -29.54 -30.03 -25.86
C GLN A 36 -28.03 -29.90 -26.04
N LYS A 37 -27.46 -30.47 -27.09
CA LYS A 37 -26.03 -30.41 -27.37
C LYS A 37 -25.60 -29.03 -27.87
N GLN A 38 -26.43 -28.39 -28.70
CA GLN A 38 -26.23 -27.00 -29.14
C GLN A 38 -26.34 -26.02 -27.97
N ALA A 39 -27.30 -26.21 -27.06
CA ALA A 39 -27.43 -25.39 -25.86
C ALA A 39 -26.24 -25.55 -24.89
N LEU A 40 -25.69 -26.76 -24.78
CA LEU A 40 -24.47 -27.02 -23.99
C LEU A 40 -23.22 -26.38 -24.63
N GLU A 41 -23.07 -26.48 -25.96
CA GLU A 41 -21.99 -25.83 -26.71
C GLU A 41 -22.09 -24.30 -26.59
N GLU A 42 -23.31 -23.72 -26.64
CA GLU A 42 -23.54 -22.29 -26.42
C GLU A 42 -23.25 -21.84 -24.96
N GLU A 43 -23.59 -22.65 -23.95
CA GLU A 43 -23.22 -22.37 -22.55
C GLU A 43 -21.69 -22.42 -22.34
N GLU A 44 -21.01 -23.40 -22.93
CA GLU A 44 -19.54 -23.51 -22.86
C GLU A 44 -18.86 -22.32 -23.56
N GLU A 45 -19.33 -21.91 -24.73
CA GLU A 45 -18.83 -20.72 -25.44
C GLU A 45 -19.10 -19.42 -24.65
N GLU A 46 -20.26 -19.29 -24.00
CA GLU A 46 -20.56 -18.17 -23.11
C GLU A 46 -19.63 -18.12 -21.90
N ASP A 47 -19.33 -19.27 -21.29
CA ASP A 47 -18.44 -19.37 -20.14
C ASP A 47 -16.99 -19.09 -20.51
N GLU A 48 -16.53 -19.55 -21.68
CA GLU A 48 -15.22 -19.18 -22.24
C GLU A 48 -15.14 -17.67 -22.52
N LEU A 49 -16.18 -17.09 -23.10
CA LEU A 49 -16.26 -15.64 -23.35
C LEU A 49 -16.26 -14.84 -22.04
N ARG A 50 -16.99 -15.31 -21.01
CA ARG A 50 -16.98 -14.70 -19.67
C ARG A 50 -15.61 -14.78 -19.03
N SER A 51 -14.91 -15.91 -19.16
CA SER A 51 -13.54 -16.07 -18.67
C SER A 51 -12.54 -15.18 -19.40
N MET A 52 -12.75 -14.88 -20.69
CA MET A 52 -11.89 -13.97 -21.45
C MET A 52 -12.17 -12.48 -21.16
N LEU A 53 -13.43 -12.13 -20.87
CA LEU A 53 -13.85 -10.74 -20.63
C LEU A 53 -13.68 -10.28 -19.19
N LEU A 54 -13.79 -11.19 -18.21
CA LEU A 54 -13.70 -10.86 -16.78
C LEU A 54 -12.31 -11.22 -16.24
N SER A 55 -11.67 -10.26 -15.57
CA SER A 55 -10.49 -10.55 -14.75
C SER A 55 -10.89 -11.46 -13.57
N ASP A 56 -9.98 -12.33 -13.14
CA ASP A 56 -10.22 -13.19 -11.98
C ASP A 56 -10.57 -12.34 -10.76
N ILE A 57 -11.69 -12.65 -10.12
CA ILE A 57 -12.15 -11.97 -8.90
C ILE A 57 -11.11 -12.13 -7.78
N GLY A 58 -10.35 -13.23 -7.79
CA GLY A 58 -9.24 -13.47 -6.87
C GLY A 58 -8.03 -12.54 -7.07
N GLU A 59 -7.90 -11.91 -8.24
CA GLU A 59 -6.81 -10.95 -8.53
C GLU A 59 -7.16 -9.52 -8.11
N LEU A 60 -8.42 -9.25 -7.72
CA LEU A 60 -8.81 -7.94 -7.25
C LEU A 60 -8.25 -7.68 -5.85
N PRO A 61 -7.73 -6.47 -5.58
CA PRO A 61 -7.25 -6.13 -4.25
C PRO A 61 -8.40 -6.17 -3.24
N LEU A 62 -8.15 -6.73 -2.06
CA LEU A 62 -9.13 -6.87 -0.97
C LEU A 62 -9.86 -5.56 -0.62
N SER A 63 -9.18 -4.43 -0.82
CA SER A 63 -9.75 -3.10 -0.65
C SER A 63 -9.19 -2.14 -1.70
N PRO A 64 -9.97 -1.16 -2.16
CA PRO A 64 -9.47 -0.15 -3.08
C PRO A 64 -8.28 0.61 -2.45
N PRO A 65 -7.26 0.96 -3.25
CA PRO A 65 -6.10 1.68 -2.75
C PRO A 65 -6.49 3.05 -2.21
N SER A 66 -5.86 3.46 -1.11
CA SER A 66 -6.10 4.76 -0.49
C SER A 66 -5.65 5.92 -1.37
N ALA A 67 -6.21 7.11 -1.16
CA ALA A 67 -5.81 8.31 -1.88
C ALA A 67 -4.30 8.62 -1.75
N THR A 68 -3.64 8.23 -0.67
CA THR A 68 -2.18 8.36 -0.57
C THR A 68 -1.49 7.41 -1.54
N GLN A 69 -1.87 6.13 -1.53
CA GLN A 69 -1.23 5.09 -2.36
C GLN A 69 -1.39 5.37 -3.86
N VAL A 70 -2.52 5.95 -4.26
CA VAL A 70 -2.78 6.28 -5.67
C VAL A 70 -2.06 7.57 -6.09
N ASN A 71 -2.10 8.63 -5.25
CA ASN A 71 -1.64 9.95 -5.67
C ASN A 71 -0.14 10.22 -5.41
N PHE A 72 0.50 9.42 -4.55
CA PHE A 72 1.88 9.64 -4.13
C PHE A 72 2.76 8.44 -4.43
N VAL A 73 3.97 8.72 -4.94
CA VAL A 73 5.05 7.75 -5.07
C VAL A 73 5.94 7.82 -3.83
N SER A 74 6.19 6.69 -3.18
CA SER A 74 7.01 6.59 -1.97
C SER A 74 8.47 6.27 -2.29
N TYR A 75 9.37 7.09 -1.77
CA TYR A 75 10.81 6.87 -1.79
C TYR A 75 11.31 6.72 -0.36
N PHE A 76 12.30 5.85 -0.15
CA PHE A 76 12.94 5.67 1.15
C PHE A 76 14.43 5.99 1.05
N ILE A 77 14.91 6.70 2.05
CA ILE A 77 16.32 7.05 2.20
C ILE A 77 16.78 6.39 3.48
N THR A 78 17.55 5.32 3.30
CA THR A 78 18.12 4.57 4.41
C THR A 78 19.40 5.25 4.91
N ASP A 79 19.66 5.13 6.21
CA ASP A 79 20.91 5.57 6.85
C ASP A 79 21.27 7.04 6.59
N PHE A 80 20.29 7.94 6.68
CA PHE A 80 20.53 9.35 6.43
C PHE A 80 21.45 9.94 7.51
N THR A 81 22.72 10.16 7.16
CA THR A 81 23.85 10.60 8.01
C THR A 81 24.34 9.61 9.07
N LYS A 82 23.47 8.75 9.59
CA LYS A 82 23.77 7.77 10.65
C LYS A 82 22.99 6.48 10.39
N PRO A 83 23.48 5.31 10.87
CA PRO A 83 22.81 4.04 10.65
C PRO A 83 21.44 4.00 11.34
N GLY A 84 20.41 3.53 10.63
CA GLY A 84 19.02 3.43 11.10
C GLY A 84 18.24 4.75 11.15
N HIS A 85 18.81 5.83 10.61
CA HIS A 85 18.12 7.11 10.45
C HIS A 85 17.37 7.20 9.13
N ASP A 86 16.45 6.26 8.95
CA ASP A 86 15.68 6.10 7.71
C ASP A 86 14.55 7.13 7.61
N GLN A 87 14.43 7.78 6.45
CA GLN A 87 13.40 8.77 6.17
C GLN A 87 12.63 8.38 4.91
N TYR A 88 11.33 8.68 4.86
CA TYR A 88 10.52 8.50 3.66
C TYR A 88 10.20 9.84 3.00
N ILE A 89 9.95 9.79 1.70
CA ILE A 89 9.47 10.91 0.89
C ILE A 89 8.29 10.41 0.05
N TYR A 90 7.11 10.98 0.24
CA TYR A 90 5.97 10.83 -0.66
C TYR A 90 5.96 11.97 -1.67
N ARG A 91 6.15 11.65 -2.94
CA ARG A 91 6.12 12.63 -4.03
C ARG A 91 4.79 12.55 -4.77
N HIS A 92 4.07 13.66 -4.79
CA HIS A 92 2.89 13.85 -5.63
C HIS A 92 3.29 14.20 -7.08
N ALA A 93 2.43 13.91 -8.05
CA ALA A 93 2.64 14.30 -9.45
C ALA A 93 2.82 15.82 -9.63
N ASN A 94 2.19 16.61 -8.76
CA ASN A 94 2.28 18.09 -8.76
C ASN A 94 3.62 18.64 -8.23
N GLY A 95 4.56 17.78 -7.81
CA GLY A 95 5.85 18.19 -7.23
C GLY A 95 5.81 18.44 -5.71
N LEU A 96 4.64 18.37 -5.08
CA LEU A 96 4.51 18.37 -3.63
C LEU A 96 5.19 17.13 -3.04
N CYS A 97 5.91 17.31 -1.93
CA CYS A 97 6.64 16.23 -1.27
C CYS A 97 6.28 16.17 0.21
N VAL A 98 6.04 14.98 0.75
CA VAL A 98 5.77 14.80 2.17
C VAL A 98 6.89 13.96 2.74
N ILE A 99 7.60 14.49 3.72
CA ILE A 99 8.75 13.85 4.35
C ILE A 99 8.34 13.32 5.72
N GLY A 100 8.93 12.23 6.15
CA GLY A 100 8.78 11.77 7.53
C GLY A 100 9.80 10.71 7.90
N LEU A 101 9.64 10.17 9.10
CA LEU A 101 10.45 9.05 9.56
C LEU A 101 9.93 7.75 8.95
N ALA A 102 10.83 6.96 8.35
CA ALA A 102 10.46 5.65 7.84
C ALA A 102 10.06 4.71 8.99
N PRO A 103 9.16 3.73 8.75
CA PRO A 103 8.76 2.76 9.78
C PRO A 103 9.94 1.97 10.38
N THR A 104 11.04 1.83 9.62
CA THR A 104 12.27 1.14 10.04
C THR A 104 13.18 1.97 10.95
N HIS A 105 12.89 3.26 11.11
CA HIS A 105 13.72 4.22 11.85
C HIS A 105 13.88 3.86 13.34
N VAL A 106 15.06 4.11 13.91
CA VAL A 106 15.41 3.76 15.31
C VAL A 106 14.44 4.35 16.33
N ALA A 107 13.96 5.58 16.11
CA ALA A 107 12.98 6.25 16.99
C ALA A 107 11.69 5.44 17.26
N PHE A 108 11.29 4.54 16.35
CA PHE A 108 10.12 3.68 16.57
C PHE A 108 10.45 2.40 17.32
N LYS A 109 11.73 2.01 17.41
CA LYS A 109 12.19 0.80 18.11
C LYS A 109 12.43 1.05 19.61
N ASP A 110 12.54 2.30 20.02
CA ASP A 110 12.75 2.68 21.40
C ASP A 110 11.48 2.44 22.26
N GLU A 111 11.64 1.80 23.43
CA GLU A 111 10.55 1.34 24.32
C GLU A 111 9.61 2.43 24.89
N GLY A 112 9.84 3.71 24.56
CA GLY A 112 9.00 4.83 24.95
C GLY A 112 8.32 5.57 23.79
N GLY A 113 8.61 5.15 22.54
CA GLY A 113 8.18 5.87 21.34
C GLY A 113 8.59 7.34 21.34
N ILE A 114 7.96 8.11 20.47
CA ILE A 114 8.28 9.53 20.29
C ILE A 114 7.64 10.36 21.42
N THR A 115 8.47 11.07 22.19
CA THR A 115 8.04 11.83 23.36
C THR A 115 7.76 13.29 23.05
N ASN A 116 8.51 13.90 22.12
CA ASN A 116 8.34 15.30 21.75
C ASN A 116 8.85 15.56 20.32
N ILE A 117 8.23 16.50 19.62
CA ILE A 117 8.65 16.94 18.28
C ILE A 117 8.80 18.47 18.31
N ASP A 118 10.03 18.92 18.07
CA ASP A 118 10.38 20.33 18.06
C ASP A 118 10.66 20.81 16.63
N PHE A 119 9.96 21.86 16.21
CA PHE A 119 10.16 22.51 14.91
C PHE A 119 11.10 23.72 14.99
N ASN A 120 11.63 24.03 16.18
CA ASN A 120 12.69 25.01 16.36
C ASN A 120 14.04 24.38 16.07
N VAL A 121 14.44 24.38 14.79
CA VAL A 121 15.73 23.85 14.36
C VAL A 121 16.57 24.94 13.70
N GLY A 122 17.68 25.26 14.35
CA GLY A 122 18.64 26.28 13.90
C GLY A 122 18.33 27.66 14.46
N LYS A 123 18.01 28.63 13.58
CA LYS A 123 17.81 30.04 13.95
C LYS A 123 16.36 30.52 13.81
N SER A 124 15.44 29.67 13.34
CA SER A 124 14.04 30.06 13.11
C SER A 124 13.08 28.90 13.27
N ASP A 125 11.96 29.19 13.93
CA ASP A 125 10.84 28.28 14.09
C ASP A 125 10.19 27.98 12.75
N ARG A 126 10.03 26.69 12.43
CA ARG A 126 9.42 26.27 11.17
C ARG A 126 7.88 26.32 11.20
N SER A 127 7.26 26.28 12.37
CA SER A 127 5.80 26.41 12.54
C SER A 127 5.28 27.80 12.16
N VAL A 128 6.05 28.85 12.44
CA VAL A 128 5.62 30.24 12.21
C VAL A 128 5.64 30.60 10.71
N LEU A 129 6.21 29.76 9.84
CA LEU A 129 6.31 30.02 8.41
C LEU A 129 4.96 29.90 7.71
N LYS A 130 4.29 31.04 7.51
CA LYS A 130 3.10 31.13 6.67
C LYS A 130 3.47 31.52 5.23
N VAL A 131 3.41 30.53 4.34
CA VAL A 131 3.64 30.73 2.91
C VAL A 131 2.38 31.28 2.23
N SER A 132 2.54 32.29 1.37
CA SER A 132 1.40 32.92 0.68
C SER A 132 1.64 33.20 -0.81
N GLY A 133 0.57 33.09 -1.59
CA GLY A 133 0.51 33.43 -3.02
C GLY A 133 1.19 32.43 -3.97
N LYS A 134 0.93 32.60 -5.29
CA LYS A 134 1.46 31.74 -6.37
C LYS A 134 2.99 31.63 -6.40
N ARG A 135 3.69 32.66 -5.90
CA ARG A 135 5.16 32.72 -5.84
C ARG A 135 5.73 32.18 -4.51
N LYS A 136 4.91 31.56 -3.65
CA LYS A 136 5.32 31.02 -2.34
C LYS A 136 6.11 32.04 -1.52
N LYS A 137 5.57 33.25 -1.41
CA LYS A 137 6.21 34.35 -0.68
C LYS A 137 6.35 33.92 0.79
N ASN A 138 7.51 34.22 1.38
CA ASN A 138 7.91 33.81 2.74
C ASN A 138 8.25 32.32 2.92
N ALA A 139 8.24 31.51 1.85
CA ALA A 139 8.67 30.13 1.97
C ALA A 139 10.17 30.02 2.23
N MET A 140 10.52 29.12 3.16
CA MET A 140 11.91 28.88 3.52
C MET A 140 12.55 27.95 2.50
N ARG A 141 13.58 28.43 1.79
CA ARG A 141 14.32 27.60 0.84
C ARG A 141 15.16 26.59 1.63
N SER A 142 14.87 25.31 1.40
CA SER A 142 15.49 24.19 2.08
C SER A 142 16.39 23.43 1.09
N GLU A 143 17.58 23.08 1.55
CA GLU A 143 18.48 22.17 0.86
C GLU A 143 18.28 20.74 1.38
N SER A 144 18.84 19.75 0.69
CA SER A 144 18.70 18.34 1.08
C SER A 144 19.14 18.07 2.52
N ASN A 145 20.15 18.78 3.02
CA ASN A 145 20.69 18.61 4.37
C ASN A 145 20.07 19.55 5.42
N THR A 146 19.11 20.41 5.04
CA THR A 146 18.45 21.32 5.97
C THR A 146 17.65 20.53 7.00
N ALA A 147 17.86 20.83 8.29
CA ALA A 147 17.07 20.27 9.37
C ALA A 147 15.65 20.88 9.37
N LEU A 148 14.63 20.01 9.43
CA LEU A 148 13.22 20.39 9.45
C LEU A 148 12.62 20.36 10.86
N CYS A 149 12.88 19.29 11.60
CA CYS A 149 12.45 19.16 12.99
C CYS A 149 13.38 18.23 13.77
N LYS A 150 13.32 18.34 15.09
CA LYS A 150 14.00 17.48 16.05
C LYS A 150 12.96 16.60 16.73
N VAL A 151 13.05 15.30 16.50
CA VAL A 151 12.20 14.29 17.13
C VAL A 151 12.94 13.77 18.34
N SER A 152 12.37 13.94 19.52
CA SER A 152 12.96 13.45 20.78
C SER A 152 12.21 12.21 21.23
N THR A 153 12.98 11.25 21.70
CA THR A 153 12.54 9.98 22.30
C THR A 153 13.01 9.97 23.75
N ALA A 154 12.61 8.97 24.54
CA ALA A 154 13.00 8.88 25.94
C ALA A 154 14.53 8.83 26.16
N LYS A 155 15.28 8.26 25.19
CA LYS A 155 16.74 8.06 25.28
C LYS A 155 17.52 9.05 24.43
N ASP A 156 17.08 9.28 23.20
CA ASP A 156 17.84 10.04 22.20
C ASP A 156 16.99 11.08 21.45
N SER A 157 17.68 11.94 20.69
CA SER A 157 17.04 12.90 19.80
C SER A 157 17.58 12.81 18.37
N TYR A 158 16.66 12.88 17.43
CA TYR A 158 16.84 12.60 16.02
C TYR A 158 16.50 13.85 15.20
N ILE A 159 17.35 14.20 14.23
CA ILE A 159 17.11 15.36 13.36
C ILE A 159 16.57 14.87 12.03
N VAL A 160 15.33 15.26 11.72
CA VAL A 160 14.70 15.01 10.41
C VAL A 160 15.15 16.07 9.44
N ARG A 161 15.49 15.66 8.21
CA ARG A 161 16.07 16.54 7.20
C ARG A 161 15.18 16.61 5.97
N CYS A 162 15.39 17.64 5.16
CA CYS A 162 14.55 17.84 3.97
C CYS A 162 14.76 16.72 2.94
N CYS A 163 15.97 16.19 2.80
CA CYS A 163 16.35 15.18 1.79
C CYS A 163 16.22 15.63 0.31
N VAL A 164 15.41 16.64 0.05
CA VAL A 164 15.13 17.22 -1.26
C VAL A 164 15.40 18.73 -1.25
N LYS A 165 15.77 19.29 -2.40
CA LYS A 165 15.97 20.73 -2.57
C LYS A 165 14.63 21.38 -2.93
N GLY A 166 14.13 22.28 -2.09
CA GLY A 166 12.78 22.84 -2.28
C GLY A 166 12.45 24.03 -1.39
N SER A 167 11.15 24.28 -1.25
CA SER A 167 10.60 25.30 -0.35
C SER A 167 9.69 24.64 0.67
N LEU A 168 9.95 24.90 1.95
CA LEU A 168 9.06 24.45 3.02
C LEU A 168 7.75 25.26 2.97
N LEU A 169 6.62 24.58 2.85
CA LEU A 169 5.31 25.21 2.81
C LEU A 169 4.62 25.25 4.17
N GLU A 170 4.58 24.09 4.83
CA GLU A 170 3.78 23.86 6.01
C GLU A 170 4.44 22.78 6.86
N VAL A 171 4.27 22.86 8.17
CA VAL A 171 4.64 21.80 9.10
C VAL A 171 3.39 21.37 9.86
N ASN A 172 3.34 20.12 10.28
CA ASN A 172 2.21 19.63 11.05
C ASN A 172 2.35 20.07 12.52
N GLU A 173 1.82 21.25 12.86
CA GLU A 173 1.87 21.82 14.21
C GLU A 173 1.19 20.94 15.25
N ARG A 174 0.27 20.05 14.84
CA ARG A 174 -0.38 19.10 15.76
C ARG A 174 0.62 18.15 16.40
N LEU A 175 1.75 17.91 15.75
CA LEU A 175 2.83 17.06 16.28
C LEU A 175 3.51 17.65 17.51
N ILE A 176 3.43 18.98 17.71
CA ILE A 176 3.95 19.64 18.93
C ILE A 176 3.09 19.24 20.13
N ASN A 177 1.77 19.27 19.95
CA ASN A 177 0.82 18.96 21.02
C ASN A 177 0.63 17.46 21.21
N GLN A 178 0.73 16.68 20.13
CA GLN A 178 0.44 15.25 20.09
C GLN A 178 1.53 14.50 19.31
N PRO A 179 2.71 14.26 19.91
CA PRO A 179 3.82 13.56 19.27
C PRO A 179 3.49 12.10 18.92
N GLN A 180 2.55 11.49 19.64
CA GLN A 180 2.07 10.13 19.41
C GLN A 180 1.47 9.90 18.01
N LEU A 181 1.02 10.97 17.35
CA LEU A 181 0.49 10.88 15.99
C LEU A 181 1.55 10.40 15.00
N LEU A 182 2.85 10.63 15.28
CA LEU A 182 3.94 10.18 14.42
C LEU A 182 4.10 8.64 14.43
N ASN A 183 3.63 7.95 15.47
CA ASN A 183 3.61 6.48 15.54
C ASN A 183 2.53 5.86 14.64
N SER A 184 1.38 6.52 14.50
CA SER A 184 0.26 5.98 13.73
C SER A 184 0.23 6.46 12.28
N SER A 185 0.56 7.72 12.01
CA SER A 185 0.36 8.33 10.68
C SER A 185 1.08 9.66 10.42
N GLY A 186 1.90 10.16 11.34
CA GLY A 186 2.42 11.53 11.28
C GLY A 186 3.33 11.77 10.08
N ARG A 187 3.10 12.89 9.40
CA ARG A 187 3.86 13.31 8.21
C ARG A 187 4.24 14.78 8.31
N ILE A 188 5.38 15.16 7.74
CA ILE A 188 5.91 16.52 7.68
C ILE A 188 5.87 16.98 6.22
N TYR A 189 5.38 18.17 5.94
CA TYR A 189 5.10 18.59 4.56
C TYR A 189 6.24 19.45 3.99
N CYS A 190 6.54 19.32 2.70
CA CYS A 190 7.40 20.23 1.95
C CYS A 190 6.92 20.36 0.48
N ASP A 191 7.42 21.32 -0.29
CA ASP A 191 7.08 21.41 -1.71
C ASP A 191 8.33 21.62 -2.56
N ASN A 192 8.48 20.77 -3.56
CA ASN A 192 9.43 20.93 -4.63
C ASN A 192 8.72 21.46 -5.88
N HIS A 193 8.56 22.78 -5.99
CA HIS A 193 8.32 23.38 -7.32
C HIS A 193 9.66 23.42 -8.07
N ALA A 194 10.14 22.26 -8.45
CA ALA A 194 11.32 22.13 -9.25
C ALA A 194 10.93 21.53 -10.59
N LYS A 195 10.96 22.36 -11.63
CA LYS A 195 10.86 21.89 -13.02
C LYS A 195 11.95 20.88 -13.39
N THR A 196 12.95 20.67 -12.53
CA THR A 196 13.91 19.56 -12.57
C THR A 196 14.57 19.47 -11.18
N CYS A 197 14.03 18.67 -10.27
CA CYS A 197 14.82 18.13 -9.17
C CYS A 197 15.01 16.65 -9.47
N ARG A 198 16.20 16.28 -9.96
CA ARG A 198 16.66 14.90 -9.74
C ARG A 198 16.69 14.72 -8.23
N LEU A 199 15.97 13.71 -7.71
CA LEU A 199 16.39 13.08 -6.47
C LEU A 199 17.88 12.78 -6.67
N ASP A 200 18.73 13.38 -5.85
CA ASP A 200 20.18 13.16 -5.96
C ASP A 200 20.39 11.66 -5.68
N GLN A 201 20.40 10.83 -6.74
CA GLN A 201 20.58 9.37 -6.70
C GLN A 201 21.88 8.94 -6.00
N LYS A 202 22.74 9.91 -5.66
CA LYS A 202 23.95 9.73 -4.86
C LYS A 202 23.69 9.38 -3.40
N GLN A 203 22.43 9.36 -2.94
CA GLN A 203 22.06 9.21 -1.54
C GLN A 203 21.09 8.04 -1.31
N GLY A 204 21.48 6.82 -1.70
CA GLY A 204 20.84 5.56 -1.23
C GLY A 204 19.31 5.47 -1.38
N VAL A 205 18.72 6.21 -2.32
CA VAL A 205 17.27 6.26 -2.50
C VAL A 205 16.85 4.93 -3.10
N THR A 206 16.09 4.14 -2.35
CA THR A 206 15.48 2.92 -2.85
C THR A 206 14.05 3.22 -3.28
N ASP A 207 13.73 2.84 -4.51
CA ASP A 207 12.36 2.87 -5.01
C ASP A 207 11.67 1.61 -4.49
N ASN A 208 10.58 1.75 -3.74
CA ASN A 208 9.72 0.61 -3.42
C ASN A 208 8.97 0.21 -4.69
N LEU A 209 9.63 -0.59 -5.53
CA LEU A 209 8.97 -1.38 -6.54
C LEU A 209 8.42 -2.64 -5.85
N GLY A 210 7.15 -2.55 -5.42
CA GLY A 210 6.28 -3.71 -5.16
C GLY A 210 6.77 -4.73 -4.15
N GLY A 211 6.34 -4.57 -2.89
CA GLY A 211 6.18 -5.68 -1.95
C GLY A 211 4.69 -5.84 -1.67
N ILE A 212 4.07 -6.80 -2.34
CA ILE A 212 2.84 -7.46 -1.86
C ILE A 212 3.29 -8.45 -0.79
#